data_AF-A0A246E3Q5-F1
#
_entry.id   AF-A0A246E3Q5-F1
#
_cell.length_a   1.000
_cell.length_b   1.000
_cell.length_c   1.000
_cell.angle_alpha   90.00
_cell.angle_beta   90.00
_cell.angle_gamma   90.00
#
_symmetry.space_group_name_H-M   'P 1'
#
loop_
_entity.id
_entity.type
_entity.pdbx_description
1 polymer ?
#
loop_
_entity_poly.entity_id
_entity_poly.type
_entity_poly.pdbx_seq_one_letter_code
_entity_poly.pdbx_strand_id
1 'polypeptide(L)'
;TLLMGGLVANAVFTALLSLVKYTADPMDQLPAVVNWLLGTLSQTGWKELSWLTVPVLVLVAVLVLLAPLLDVLSLGDDEARSLGVPIQIMRPFVILLATLACAMTISMAGIIGWVGLLVPHISRMLAGAEHRRMMPVCALL
;
A
#
# COMPACT_ATOMS: atom_id res chain seq x y z
N THR A 1 -7.35 -6.13 -16.72
CA THR A 1 -6.65 -7.41 -16.40
C THR A 1 -5.98 -7.40 -15.04
N LEU A 2 -5.38 -6.27 -14.59
CA LEU A 2 -4.76 -6.15 -13.26
C LEU A 2 -5.67 -6.60 -12.09
N LEU A 3 -6.94 -6.20 -12.10
CA LEU A 3 -7.89 -6.61 -11.04
C LEU A 3 -8.12 -8.14 -11.00
N MET A 4 -8.32 -8.77 -12.17
CA MET A 4 -8.52 -10.22 -12.25
C MET A 4 -7.25 -10.99 -11.87
N GLY A 5 -6.08 -10.53 -12.33
CA GLY A 5 -4.80 -11.12 -11.95
C GLY A 5 -4.53 -11.01 -10.45
N GLY A 6 -4.85 -9.85 -9.85
CA GLY A 6 -4.75 -9.64 -8.40
C GLY A 6 -5.70 -10.54 -7.60
N LEU A 7 -6.93 -10.75 -8.07
CA LEU A 7 -7.90 -11.62 -7.42
C LEU A 7 -7.44 -13.09 -7.42
N VAL A 8 -6.92 -13.57 -8.56
CA VAL A 8 -6.35 -14.93 -8.66
C VAL A 8 -5.13 -15.08 -7.75
N ALA A 9 -4.20 -14.12 -7.77
CA ALA A 9 -3.03 -14.15 -6.91
C ALA A 9 -3.42 -14.17 -5.41
N ASN A 10 -4.37 -13.33 -5.02
CA ASN A 10 -4.87 -13.30 -3.64
C ASN A 10 -5.46 -14.65 -3.21
N ALA A 11 -6.25 -15.30 -4.07
CA ALA A 11 -6.81 -16.62 -3.79
C ALA A 11 -5.72 -17.68 -3.59
N VAL A 12 -4.68 -17.68 -4.42
CA VAL A 12 -3.54 -18.61 -4.31
C VAL A 12 -2.78 -18.39 -2.99
N PHE A 13 -2.43 -17.15 -2.64
CA PHE A 13 -1.72 -16.87 -1.39
C PHE A 13 -2.57 -17.19 -0.15
N THR A 14 -3.89 -16.94 -0.22
CA THR A 14 -4.82 -17.30 0.87
C THR A 14 -4.92 -18.81 1.06
N ALA A 15 -4.92 -19.59 -0.03
CA ALA A 15 -4.89 -21.05 0.04
C ALA A 15 -3.57 -21.56 0.65
N LEU A 16 -2.43 -21.01 0.22
CA LEU A 16 -1.12 -21.35 0.79
C LEU A 16 -1.04 -21.02 2.29
N LEU A 17 -1.52 -19.84 2.70
CA LEU A 17 -1.60 -19.45 4.10
C LEU A 17 -2.48 -20.42 4.91
N SER A 18 -3.58 -20.92 4.31
CA SER A 18 -4.46 -21.90 4.95
C SER A 18 -3.80 -23.26 5.12
N LEU A 19 -2.98 -23.69 4.15
CA LEU A 19 -2.18 -24.90 4.25
C LEU A 19 -1.15 -24.80 5.38
N VAL A 20 -0.45 -23.66 5.48
CA VAL A 20 0.52 -23.41 6.57
C VAL A 20 -0.17 -23.44 7.93
N LYS A 21 -1.36 -22.82 8.06
CA LYS A 21 -2.17 -22.87 9.29
C LYS A 21 -2.58 -24.28 9.68
N TYR A 22 -2.87 -25.15 8.71
CA TYR A 22 -3.24 -26.55 8.96
C TYR A 22 -2.08 -27.36 9.56
N THR A 23 -0.85 -27.08 9.12
CA THR A 23 0.36 -27.76 9.63
C THR A 23 0.94 -27.12 10.90
N ALA A 24 0.45 -25.94 11.29
CA ALA A 24 0.98 -25.19 12.42
C ALA A 24 0.50 -25.74 13.77
N ASP A 25 1.36 -25.68 14.79
CA ASP A 25 1.00 -26.10 16.15
C ASP A 25 -0.18 -25.27 16.69
N PRO A 26 -1.27 -25.91 17.16
CA PRO A 26 -2.48 -25.20 17.59
C PRO A 26 -2.28 -24.30 18.81
N MET A 27 -1.26 -24.58 19.63
CA MET A 27 -1.08 -23.91 20.93
C MET A 27 -0.25 -22.62 20.84
N ASP A 28 0.73 -22.56 19.93
CA ASP A 28 1.67 -21.42 19.85
C ASP A 28 1.66 -20.72 18.49
N GLN A 29 1.81 -21.49 17.40
CA GLN A 29 2.00 -20.91 16.07
C GLN A 29 0.70 -20.40 15.46
N LEU A 30 -0.40 -21.15 15.63
CA LEU A 30 -1.70 -20.75 15.08
C LEU A 30 -2.22 -19.43 15.69
N PRO A 31 -2.20 -19.22 17.03
CA PRO A 31 -2.55 -17.93 17.63
C PRO A 31 -1.64 -16.79 17.17
N ALA A 32 -0.33 -17.04 17.02
CA ALA A 32 0.61 -16.03 16.54
C ALA A 32 0.29 -15.57 15.11
N VAL A 33 0.00 -16.48 14.19
CA VAL A 33 -0.40 -16.16 12.81
C VAL A 33 -1.72 -15.38 12.80
N VAL A 34 -2.71 -15.80 13.58
CA VAL A 34 -4.01 -15.10 13.66
C VAL A 34 -3.84 -13.69 14.21
N ASN A 35 -3.06 -13.51 15.28
CA ASN A 35 -2.79 -12.20 15.86
C ASN A 35 -2.02 -11.29 14.89
N TRP A 36 -1.08 -11.82 14.11
CA TRP A 36 -0.40 -11.03 13.08
C TRP A 36 -1.35 -10.59 11.96
N LEU A 37 -2.27 -11.47 11.53
CA LEU A 37 -3.27 -11.15 10.51
C LEU A 37 -4.30 -10.12 10.98
N LEU A 38 -4.61 -10.05 12.28
CA LEU A 38 -5.48 -9.03 12.84
C LEU A 38 -4.84 -7.62 12.83
N GLY A 39 -3.51 -7.58 12.72
CA GLY A 39 -2.72 -6.36 12.83
C GLY A 39 -2.48 -5.97 14.28
N THR A 40 -1.22 -5.75 14.64
CA THR A 40 -0.83 -5.23 15.96
C THR A 40 0.47 -4.43 15.88
N LEU A 41 0.50 -3.34 16.64
CA LEU A 41 1.69 -2.50 16.86
C LEU A 41 2.43 -2.88 18.15
N SER A 42 1.92 -3.85 18.91
CA SER A 42 2.51 -4.24 20.20
C SER A 42 3.80 -5.05 20.07
N GLN A 43 4.01 -5.69 18.92
CA GLN A 43 5.14 -6.58 18.67
C GLN A 43 6.31 -5.90 17.94
N THR A 44 6.17 -4.64 17.53
CA THR A 44 7.21 -3.92 16.80
C THR A 44 8.31 -3.40 17.71
N GLY A 45 9.53 -3.89 17.53
CA GLY A 45 10.70 -3.42 18.26
C GLY A 45 11.17 -2.04 17.77
N TRP A 46 11.73 -1.23 18.67
CA TRP A 46 12.30 0.09 18.33
C TRP A 46 13.39 0.02 17.25
N LYS A 47 14.14 -1.09 17.17
CA LYS A 47 15.15 -1.32 16.13
C LYS A 47 14.53 -1.50 14.74
N GLU A 48 13.52 -2.36 14.62
CA GLU A 48 12.81 -2.61 13.35
C GLU A 48 12.14 -1.33 12.85
N LEU A 49 11.55 -0.56 13.78
CA LEU A 49 10.98 0.75 13.49
C LEU A 49 12.03 1.69 12.91
N SER A 50 13.20 1.83 13.54
CA SER A 50 14.25 2.72 13.05
C SER A 50 14.75 2.35 11.64
N TRP A 51 14.84 1.05 11.34
CA TRP A 51 15.32 0.54 10.06
C TRP A 51 14.32 0.74 8.93
N LEU A 52 13.02 0.61 9.21
CA LEU A 52 11.96 0.70 8.19
C LEU A 52 11.40 2.12 8.04
N THR A 53 11.57 3.00 9.03
CA THR A 53 11.10 4.39 8.95
C THR A 53 11.73 5.13 7.78
N VAL A 54 13.05 5.03 7.61
CA VAL A 54 13.78 5.73 6.52
C VAL A 54 13.31 5.29 5.13
N PRO A 55 13.30 3.99 4.77
CA PRO A 55 12.86 3.57 3.44
C PRO A 55 11.37 3.87 3.19
N VAL A 56 10.50 3.74 4.20
CA VAL A 56 9.08 4.10 4.05
C VAL A 56 8.93 5.60 3.79
N LEU A 57 9.63 6.47 4.54
CA LEU A 57 9.62 7.91 4.30
C LEU A 57 10.12 8.27 2.90
N VAL A 58 11.17 7.61 2.41
CA VAL A 58 11.68 7.82 1.05
C VAL A 58 10.63 7.42 0.02
N LEU A 59 9.97 6.27 0.18
CA LEU A 59 8.91 5.83 -0.74
C LEU A 59 7.72 6.80 -0.74
N VAL A 60 7.29 7.25 0.43
CA VAL A 60 6.21 8.25 0.56
C VAL A 60 6.62 9.57 -0.10
N ALA A 61 7.85 10.05 0.12
CA ALA A 61 8.35 11.28 -0.50
C ALA A 61 8.37 11.16 -2.04
N VAL A 62 8.84 10.04 -2.58
CA VAL A 62 8.83 9.79 -4.03
C VAL A 62 7.41 9.76 -4.58
N LEU A 63 6.45 9.13 -3.87
CA LEU A 63 5.04 9.12 -4.27
C LEU A 63 4.42 10.52 -4.25
N VAL A 64 4.76 11.35 -3.26
CA VAL A 64 4.31 12.75 -3.18
C VAL A 64 4.89 13.57 -4.34
N LEU A 65 6.16 13.36 -4.71
CA LEU A 65 6.78 14.03 -5.86
C LEU A 65 6.12 13.61 -7.19
N LEU A 66 5.64 12.37 -7.27
CA LEU A 66 4.88 11.85 -8.41
C LEU A 66 3.40 12.26 -8.40
N ALA A 67 2.91 12.98 -7.39
CA ALA A 67 1.50 13.35 -7.29
C ALA A 67 0.95 14.12 -8.52
N PRO A 68 1.67 15.07 -9.14
CA PRO A 68 1.18 15.74 -10.35
C PRO A 68 1.04 14.78 -11.55
N LEU A 69 1.86 13.72 -11.59
CA LEU A 69 1.75 12.69 -12.61
C LEU A 69 0.47 11.85 -12.44
N LEU A 70 0.04 11.64 -11.20
CA LEU A 70 -1.22 10.95 -10.89
C LEU A 70 -2.42 11.77 -11.37
N ASP A 71 -2.37 13.10 -11.23
CA ASP A 71 -3.39 14.00 -11.78
C ASP A 71 -3.49 13.85 -13.31
N VAL A 72 -2.35 13.83 -14.01
CA VAL A 72 -2.34 13.61 -15.47
C VAL A 72 -2.87 12.23 -15.85
N LEU A 73 -2.50 11.19 -15.11
CA LEU A 73 -2.99 9.82 -15.35
C LEU A 73 -4.50 9.68 -15.10
N SER A 74 -5.13 10.62 -14.38
CA SER A 74 -6.57 10.62 -14.12
C SER A 74 -7.41 11.20 -15.27
N LEU A 75 -6.79 11.99 -16.16
CA LEU A 75 -7.45 12.60 -17.33
C LEU A 75 -7.80 11.57 -18.43
N GLY A 76 -7.16 10.40 -18.39
CA GLY A 76 -7.36 9.32 -19.35
C GLY A 76 -6.13 9.05 -20.20
N ASP A 77 -6.08 7.87 -20.82
CA ASP A 77 -4.87 7.37 -21.47
C ASP A 77 -4.47 8.18 -22.71
N ASP A 78 -5.44 8.75 -23.44
CA ASP A 78 -5.17 9.52 -24.66
C ASP A 78 -4.72 10.95 -24.35
N GLU A 79 -5.31 11.59 -23.34
CA GLU A 79 -4.95 12.94 -22.89
C GLU A 79 -3.58 12.96 -22.20
N ALA A 80 -3.28 11.96 -21.38
CA ALA A 80 -1.95 11.84 -20.77
C ALA A 80 -0.84 11.57 -21.80
N ARG A 81 -1.14 10.85 -22.90
CA ARG A 81 -0.19 10.64 -24.01
C ARG A 81 0.05 11.91 -24.81
N SER A 82 -0.97 12.74 -25.04
CA SER A 82 -0.80 14.01 -25.76
C SER A 82 0.05 15.01 -24.97
N LEU A 83 0.04 14.91 -23.63
CA LEU A 83 0.93 15.65 -22.73
C LEU A 83 2.37 15.08 -22.65
N GLY A 84 2.68 14.03 -23.41
CA GLY A 84 4.02 13.44 -23.48
C GLY A 84 4.38 12.51 -22.33
N VAL A 85 3.41 12.09 -21.50
CA VAL A 85 3.67 11.19 -20.37
C VAL A 85 3.75 9.73 -20.86
N PRO A 86 4.84 9.00 -20.58
CA PRO A 86 4.96 7.59 -20.95
C PRO A 86 4.15 6.69 -20.00
N ILE A 87 2.83 6.62 -20.20
CA ILE A 87 1.87 5.89 -19.34
C ILE A 87 2.27 4.43 -19.13
N GLN A 88 2.79 3.77 -20.18
CA GLN A 88 3.16 2.36 -20.16
C GLN A 88 4.26 2.04 -19.13
N ILE A 89 5.12 3.02 -18.83
CA ILE A 89 6.23 2.87 -17.88
C ILE A 89 5.84 3.43 -16.52
N MET A 90 5.17 4.59 -16.52
CA MET A 90 4.82 5.30 -15.29
C MET A 90 3.79 4.56 -14.44
N ARG A 91 2.76 3.96 -15.06
CA ARG A 91 1.71 3.24 -14.34
C ARG A 91 2.25 2.05 -13.53
N PRO A 92 2.99 1.08 -14.12
CA PRO A 92 3.55 -0.02 -13.33
C PRO A 92 4.59 0.46 -12.32
N PHE A 93 5.34 1.54 -12.60
CA PHE A 93 6.30 2.11 -11.67
C PHE A 93 5.64 2.65 -10.39
N VAL A 94 4.56 3.42 -10.52
CA VAL A 94 3.78 3.91 -9.37
C VAL A 94 3.18 2.75 -8.59
N ILE A 95 2.62 1.75 -9.29
CA ILE A 95 2.06 0.55 -8.64
C ILE A 95 3.14 -0.18 -7.84
N LEU A 96 4.35 -0.32 -8.38
CA LEU A 96 5.47 -0.96 -7.70
C LEU A 96 5.84 -0.21 -6.41
N LEU A 97 5.99 1.12 -6.48
CA LEU A 97 6.31 1.96 -5.32
C LEU A 97 5.24 1.88 -4.23
N ALA A 98 3.96 1.98 -4.61
CA ALA A 98 2.84 1.86 -3.68
C ALA A 98 2.78 0.46 -3.04
N THR A 99 3.05 -0.58 -3.83
CA THR A 99 3.08 -1.98 -3.34
C THR A 99 4.24 -2.20 -2.36
N LEU A 100 5.42 -1.64 -2.64
CA LEU A 100 6.59 -1.71 -1.75
C LEU A 100 6.32 -1.01 -0.42
N ALA A 101 5.76 0.21 -0.46
CA ALA A 101 5.41 0.95 0.74
C ALA A 101 4.39 0.18 1.59
N CYS A 102 3.36 -0.39 0.94
CA CYS A 102 2.34 -1.19 1.60
C CYS A 102 2.94 -2.48 2.21
N ALA A 103 3.79 -3.19 1.47
CA ALA A 103 4.43 -4.41 1.94
C ALA A 103 5.34 -4.18 3.16
N MET A 104 6.11 -3.08 3.17
CA MET A 104 6.94 -2.70 4.32
C MET A 104 6.09 -2.42 5.56
N THR A 105 5.00 -1.65 5.41
CA THR A 105 4.09 -1.33 6.53
C THR A 105 3.38 -2.57 7.06
N ILE A 106 2.85 -3.43 6.17
CA ILE A 106 2.13 -4.66 6.57
C ILE A 106 3.08 -5.67 7.21
N SER A 107 4.34 -5.76 6.76
CA SER A 107 5.33 -6.66 7.37
C SER A 107 5.55 -6.37 8.85
N MET A 108 5.43 -5.10 9.27
CA MET A 108 5.61 -4.68 10.66
C MET A 108 4.32 -4.74 11.47
N ALA A 109 3.27 -4.10 10.95
CA ALA A 109 2.05 -3.84 11.71
C ALA A 109 0.97 -4.91 11.50
N GLY A 110 1.18 -5.84 10.56
CA GLY A 110 0.17 -6.77 10.09
C GLY A 110 -0.87 -6.10 9.18
N ILE A 111 -2.01 -6.77 8.99
CA ILE A 111 -3.04 -6.28 8.05
C ILE A 111 -3.93 -5.27 8.76
N ILE A 112 -3.69 -3.98 8.50
CA ILE A 112 -4.54 -2.89 8.97
C ILE A 112 -5.52 -2.49 7.87
N GLY A 113 -6.80 -2.81 8.06
CA GLY A 113 -7.88 -2.46 7.13
C GLY A 113 -8.32 -1.00 7.25
N TRP A 114 -9.13 -0.55 6.27
CA TRP A 114 -9.86 0.73 6.25
C TRP A 114 -9.04 2.02 6.14
N VAL A 115 -7.80 2.08 6.62
CA VAL A 115 -6.95 3.28 6.56
C VAL A 115 -6.81 3.78 5.11
N GLY A 116 -6.48 2.89 4.18
CA GLY A 116 -6.31 3.23 2.76
C GLY A 116 -7.59 3.63 2.01
N LEU A 117 -8.77 3.44 2.61
CA LEU A 117 -10.05 3.89 2.03
C LEU A 117 -10.54 5.17 2.68
N LEU A 118 -10.42 5.26 4.00
CA LEU A 118 -10.99 6.33 4.80
C LEU A 118 -10.09 7.58 4.76
N VAL A 119 -8.76 7.42 4.90
CA VAL A 119 -7.81 8.55 4.94
C VAL A 119 -7.82 9.35 3.64
N PRO A 120 -7.77 8.74 2.44
CA PRO A 120 -7.85 9.50 1.18
C PRO A 120 -9.19 10.19 0.96
N HIS A 121 -10.27 9.64 1.53
CA HIS A 121 -11.57 10.27 1.43
C HIS A 121 -11.64 11.54 2.30
N ILE A 122 -11.16 11.45 3.54
CA ILE A 122 -11.07 12.59 4.45
C ILE A 122 -10.11 13.64 3.90
N SER A 123 -8.92 13.23 3.42
CA SER A 123 -7.95 14.17 2.85
C SER A 123 -8.52 14.90 1.63
N ARG A 124 -9.31 14.21 0.78
CA ARG A 124 -10.00 14.83 -0.35
C ARG A 124 -11.06 15.84 0.08
N MET A 125 -11.78 15.59 1.18
CA MET A 125 -12.72 16.56 1.74
C MET A 125 -12.02 17.79 2.32
N LEU A 126 -10.81 17.64 2.86
CA LEU A 126 -10.03 18.73 3.48
C LEU A 126 -9.21 19.56 2.48
N ALA A 127 -8.55 18.90 1.52
CA ALA A 127 -7.55 19.51 0.64
C ALA A 127 -7.99 19.64 -0.83
N GLY A 128 -9.15 19.06 -1.19
CA GLY A 128 -9.66 18.99 -2.56
C GLY A 128 -9.19 17.76 -3.35
N ALA A 129 -9.52 17.73 -4.64
CA ALA A 129 -9.25 16.58 -5.53
C ALA A 129 -7.85 16.57 -6.17
N GLU A 130 -7.08 17.68 -6.06
CA GLU A 130 -5.73 17.80 -6.62
C GLU A 130 -4.75 16.89 -5.85
N HIS A 131 -4.18 15.86 -6.49
CA HIS A 131 -3.30 14.90 -5.82
C HIS A 131 -2.08 15.59 -5.21
N ARG A 132 -1.58 16.66 -5.83
CA ARG A 132 -0.46 17.46 -5.30
C ARG A 132 -0.69 17.97 -3.88
N ARG A 133 -1.92 18.33 -3.53
CA ARG A 133 -2.29 18.80 -2.18
C ARG A 133 -2.85 17.68 -1.31
N MET A 134 -3.58 16.76 -1.92
CA MET A 134 -4.22 15.65 -1.22
C MET A 134 -3.18 14.66 -0.65
N MET A 135 -2.12 14.32 -1.40
CA MET A 135 -1.09 13.35 -1.00
C MET A 135 -0.36 13.72 0.30
N PRO A 136 0.17 14.94 0.49
CA PRO A 136 0.82 15.31 1.75
C PRO A 136 -0.15 15.38 2.94
N VAL A 137 -1.40 15.82 2.72
CA VAL A 137 -2.43 15.80 3.77
C VAL A 137 -2.79 14.36 4.15
N CYS A 138 -2.86 13.46 3.17
CA CYS A 138 -3.02 12.03 3.38
C CYS A 138 -1.92 11.41 4.22
N ALA A 139 -0.66 11.82 3.99
CA ALA A 139 0.48 11.25 4.70
C ALA A 139 0.62 11.76 6.15
N LEU A 140 -0.02 12.89 6.46
CA LEU A 140 -0.03 13.49 7.80
C LEU A 140 -1.21 13.03 8.68
N LEU A 141 -2.27 12.49 8.06
CA LEU A 141 -3.45 11.91 8.73
C LEU A 141 -3.23 10.43 9.07
#